data_AF-A0A843SMD6-F1
#
_entry.id   AF-A0A843SMD6-F1
#
_cell.length_a   1.000
_cell.length_b   1.000
_cell.length_c   1.000
_cell.angle_alpha   90.00
_cell.angle_beta   90.00
_cell.angle_gamma   90.00
#
_symmetry.space_group_name_H-M   'P 1'
#
loop_
_entity.id
_entity.type
_entity.pdbx_description
1 polymer ?
#
loop_
_entity_poly.entity_id
_entity_poly.type
_entity_poly.pdbx_seq_one_letter_code
_entity_poly.pdbx_strand_id
1 'polypeptide(L)' 'MKAVVRIKDIASTPNKTGILPVSPATVWRWVRDGKFPQPFKLSAGVTAWHAADIEQFIAASSAASA' A
#
# COMPACT_ATOMS: atom_id res chain seq x y z
N MET A 1 2.31 -13.07 11.05
CA MET A 1 2.46 -11.92 10.13
C MET A 1 1.58 -12.15 8.91
N LYS A 2 0.87 -11.14 8.40
CA LYS A 2 0.04 -11.29 7.20
C LYS A 2 0.92 -11.28 5.96
N ALA A 3 0.88 -12.35 5.17
CA ALA A 3 1.62 -12.42 3.90
C ALA A 3 1.09 -11.43 2.83
N VAL A 4 -0.17 -11.00 2.99
CA VAL A 4 -0.90 -10.19 2.02
C VAL A 4 -1.66 -9.06 2.73
N VAL A 5 -1.59 -7.85 2.18
CA VAL A 5 -2.26 -6.65 2.68
C VAL A 5 -3.20 -6.06 1.65
N ARG A 6 -4.26 -5.41 2.12
CA ARG A 6 -5.25 -4.72 1.27
C ARG A 6 -5.13 -3.22 1.41
N ILE A 7 -5.81 -2.50 0.52
CA ILE A 7 -5.84 -1.02 0.53
C ILE A 7 -6.26 -0.44 1.89
N LYS A 8 -7.17 -1.10 2.62
CA LYS A 8 -7.62 -0.68 3.97
C LYS A 8 -6.60 -0.93 5.10
N ASP A 9 -5.58 -1.73 4.83
CA ASP A 9 -4.47 -1.96 5.76
C ASP A 9 -3.29 -1.05 5.38
N ILE A 10 -3.13 -0.71 4.10
CA ILE A 10 -2.09 0.20 3.60
C ILE A 10 -2.44 1.66 3.89
N ALA A 11 -3.61 2.13 3.47
CA ALA A 11 -3.99 3.54 3.52
C ALA A 11 -4.72 3.89 4.82
N SER A 12 -4.43 5.08 5.34
CA SER A 12 -5.12 5.64 6.50
C SER A 12 -6.42 6.30 6.07
N THR A 13 -7.45 6.07 6.88
CA THR A 13 -8.76 6.70 6.78
C THR A 13 -9.07 7.41 8.09
N PRO A 14 -10.02 8.35 8.13
CA PRO A 14 -10.37 9.06 9.37
C PRO A 14 -10.74 8.14 10.53
N ASN A 15 -11.23 6.94 10.24
CA ASN A 15 -11.69 5.97 11.23
C ASN A 15 -10.70 4.81 11.47
N LYS A 16 -9.60 4.73 10.71
CA LYS A 16 -8.62 3.64 10.82
C LYS A 16 -7.25 4.06 10.31
N THR A 17 -6.25 3.91 11.16
CA THR A 17 -4.84 4.08 10.80
C THR A 17 -4.38 2.89 9.95
N GLY A 18 -3.89 3.20 8.75
CA GLY A 18 -3.20 2.25 7.89
C GLY A 18 -1.69 2.37 8.08
N ILE A 19 -0.93 1.57 7.35
CA ILE A 19 0.54 1.59 7.38
C ILE A 19 1.09 2.97 6.93
N LEU A 20 0.43 3.59 5.94
CA LEU A 20 0.80 4.88 5.39
C LEU A 20 -0.22 5.96 5.79
N PRO A 21 0.22 7.17 6.17
CA PRO A 21 -0.65 8.30 6.49
C PRO A 21 -1.21 8.98 5.23
N VAL A 22 -1.68 8.20 4.26
CA VAL A 22 -2.25 8.68 2.99
C VAL A 22 -3.61 8.06 2.75
N SER A 23 -4.44 8.75 1.98
CA SER A 23 -5.76 8.24 1.60
C SER A 23 -5.64 7.09 0.59
N PRO A 24 -6.64 6.19 0.52
CA PRO A 24 -6.69 5.13 -0.49
C PRO A 24 -6.54 5.63 -1.93
N ALA A 25 -7.08 6.81 -2.23
CA ALA A 25 -7.00 7.42 -3.55
C ALA A 25 -5.55 7.76 -3.95
N THR A 26 -4.75 8.23 -2.99
CA THR A 26 -3.32 8.51 -3.23
C THR A 26 -2.55 7.25 -3.58
N VAL A 27 -2.81 6.14 -2.89
CA VAL A 27 -2.18 4.85 -3.21
C VAL A 27 -2.53 4.41 -4.63
N TRP A 28 -3.81 4.47 -5.02
CA TRP A 28 -4.22 4.14 -6.39
C TRP A 28 -3.58 5.06 -7.44
N ARG A 29 -3.38 6.33 -7.12
CA ARG A 29 -2.66 7.26 -7.99
C ARG A 29 -1.21 6.84 -8.15
N TRP A 30 -0.51 6.46 -7.08
CA TRP A 30 0.87 5.97 -7.17
C TRP A 30 0.99 4.63 -7.91
N VAL A 31 0.01 3.73 -7.77
CA VAL A 31 -0.06 2.51 -8.58
C VAL A 31 -0.17 2.85 -10.06
N ARG A 32 -1.05 3.81 -10.41
CA ARG A 32 -1.18 4.28 -11.79
C ARG A 32 0.09 4.95 -12.31
N ASP A 33 0.80 5.67 -11.45
CA ASP A 33 2.04 6.38 -11.76
C ASP A 33 3.28 5.45 -11.79
N GLY A 34 3.12 4.16 -11.43
CA GLY A 34 4.22 3.20 -11.34
C GLY A 34 5.16 3.40 -10.15
N LYS A 35 4.79 4.27 -9.20
CA LYS A 35 5.58 4.55 -7.98
C LYS A 35 5.31 3.57 -6.85
N PHE A 36 4.19 2.88 -6.87
CA PHE A 36 3.79 1.91 -5.85
C PHE A 36 3.81 0.48 -6.42
N PRO A 37 4.07 -0.55 -5.60
CA PRO A 37 4.01 -1.93 -6.08
C PRO A 37 2.69 -2.26 -6.76
N GLN A 38 2.79 -3.05 -7.83
CA GLN A 38 1.65 -3.46 -8.62
C GLN A 38 0.73 -4.36 -7.77
N PRO A 39 -0.57 -4.09 -7.73
CA PRO A 39 -1.51 -4.97 -7.07
C PRO A 39 -1.67 -6.29 -7.81
N PHE A 40 -1.98 -7.36 -7.08
CA PHE A 40 -2.48 -8.61 -7.64
C PHE A 40 -3.90 -8.92 -7.17
N LYS A 41 -4.62 -9.76 -7.92
CA LYS A 41 -5.96 -10.22 -7.52
C LYS A 41 -5.85 -11.44 -6.64
N LEU A 42 -6.34 -11.34 -5.40
CA LEU A 42 -6.42 -12.46 -4.46
C LEU A 42 -7.65 -13.33 -4.74
N SER A 43 -8.74 -12.71 -5.21
CA SER A 43 -9.98 -13.39 -5.63
C SER A 43 -10.81 -12.47 -6.53
N ALA A 44 -11.99 -12.91 -6.96
CA ALA A 44 -12.93 -12.11 -7.72
C ALA A 44 -13.28 -10.81 -6.97
N GLY A 45 -12.77 -9.68 -7.46
CA GLY A 45 -13.00 -8.35 -6.88
C GLY A 45 -12.11 -7.97 -5.68
N VAL A 46 -11.16 -8.82 -5.28
CA VAL A 46 -10.26 -8.51 -4.15
C VAL A 46 -8.87 -8.23 -4.67
N THR A 47 -8.48 -6.96 -4.58
CA THR A 47 -7.12 -6.51 -4.90
C THR A 47 -6.26 -6.45 -3.64
N ALA A 48 -5.04 -6.98 -3.74
CA ALA A 48 -4.11 -7.06 -2.64
C ALA A 48 -2.65 -6.87 -3.09
N TRP A 49 -1.77 -6.71 -2.10
CA TRP A 49 -0.33 -6.54 -2.27
C TRP A 49 0.40 -7.50 -1.32
N HIS A 50 1.62 -7.90 -1.68
CA HIS A 50 2.45 -8.65 -0.76
C HIS A 50 2.97 -7.70 0.31
N ALA A 51 2.95 -8.14 1.57
CA ALA A 51 3.45 -7.32 2.66
C ALA A 51 4.91 -6.90 2.44
N ALA A 52 5.73 -7.82 1.93
CA ALA A 52 7.15 -7.59 1.65
C ALA A 52 7.40 -6.46 0.63
N ASP A 53 6.56 -6.32 -0.40
CA ASP A 53 6.71 -5.24 -1.39
C ASP A 53 6.39 -3.87 -0.79
N ILE A 54 5.42 -3.83 0.12
CA ILE A 54 5.01 -2.61 0.82
C ILE A 54 6.08 -2.19 1.82
N GLU A 55 6.64 -3.16 2.57
CA GLU A 55 7.76 -2.92 3.49
C GLU A 55 9.00 -2.40 2.74
N GLN A 56 9.33 -3.00 1.60
CA GLN A 56 10.42 -2.51 0.74
C GLN A 56 10.14 -1.11 0.20
N PHE A 57 8.91 -0.81 -0.21
CA PHE A 57 8.53 0.53 -0.65
C PHE A 57 8.71 1.57 0.47
N ILE A 58 8.30 1.24 1.70
CA ILE A 58 8.45 2.12 2.86
C ILE A 58 9.93 2.32 3.20
N ALA A 59 10.72 1.26 3.21
CA ALA A 59 12.16 1.32 3.44
C ALA A 59 12.88 2.17 2.37
N ALA A 60 12.47 2.04 1.10
CA ALA A 60 12.99 2.86 0.02
C ALA A 60 12.56 4.33 0.14
N SER A 61 11.31 4.60 0.57
CA SER A 61 10.79 5.96 0.73
C SER A 61 11.29 6.66 1.99
N SER A 62 11.68 5.94 3.05
CA SER A 62 12.27 6.55 4.26
C SER A 62 13.68 7.09 4.02
N ALA A 63 14.31 6.75 2.88
CA ALA A 63 15.59 7.33 2.47
C ALA A 63 15.46 8.78 1.95
N ALA A 64 14.25 9.33 1.80
CA ALA A 64 14.02 10.66 1.22
C ALA A 64 13.55 11.73 2.23
N SER A 65 13.65 11.50 3.54
CA SER A 65 13.44 12.56 4.54
C SER A 65 14.23 12.26 5.83
N ALA A 66 15.50 12.64 5.81
CA ALA A 66 16.28 12.98 6.99
C ALA A 66 16.63 14.47 6.91
#